data_AF-A0A9W6DED7-F1
#
_entry.id   AF-A0A9W6DED7-F1
#
_cell.length_a   1.000
_cell.length_b   1.000
_cell.length_c   1.000
_cell.angle_alpha   90.00
_cell.angle_beta   90.00
_cell.angle_gamma   90.00
#
_symmetry.space_group_name_H-M   'P 1'
#
loop_
_entity.id
_entity.type
_entity.pdbx_description
1 polymer ?
#
loop_
_entity_poly.entity_id
_entity_poly.type
_entity_poly.pdbx_seq_one_letter_code
_entity_poly.pdbx_strand_id
1 'polypeptide(L)'
;MNRKIIIPFILLIMVITGCSNSEQKENETNSTLVNKSLKYQLVNITDEIIDLLEQKDYIKCYEELINFHEKANEVGIYYITDNDENAVDFKALINDLSKNITDEANKQKIQKVAIDVEKSQIKLITQMSSQQGSQGGEEESQGQDTSKSSGSSSGDGESSGESSGSGSSSTAGEENKSEEEEKPEEIILPQEELLKEYPELVTTDNDLAIQNKAADLYKYCSYVLTLEEKDKKAGLIKLKYYLYKIKYLAQLKKFDDINGFYTKLESEWKKESENAKKVSEKDAKILSSIIDNLMSQVQEKNIPVIEISNKIAVKSINSLIDKTS
;
A
#
# COMPACT_ATOMS: atom_id res chain seq x y z
N MET A 1 -73.49 -44.90 20.81
CA MET A 1 -72.51 -46.01 20.98
C MET A 1 -71.16 -45.49 20.53
N ASN A 2 -70.25 -45.21 21.46
CA ASN A 2 -69.12 -46.09 21.81
C ASN A 2 -68.26 -46.46 20.59
N ARG A 3 -66.93 -46.35 20.52
CA ARG A 3 -65.84 -45.74 21.32
C ARG A 3 -64.55 -46.19 20.57
N LYS A 4 -63.50 -45.36 20.55
CA LYS A 4 -62.05 -45.69 20.37
C LYS A 4 -61.59 -45.97 18.92
N ILE A 5 -60.77 -45.10 18.32
CA ILE A 5 -59.29 -44.95 18.46
C ILE A 5 -58.55 -46.24 18.08
N ILE A 6 -57.67 -46.16 17.06
CA ILE A 6 -56.25 -46.57 17.06
C ILE A 6 -55.64 -46.23 15.66
N ILE A 7 -54.75 -45.23 15.64
CA ILE A 7 -53.53 -45.18 14.79
C ILE A 7 -52.44 -45.78 15.72
N PRO A 8 -51.51 -46.70 15.34
CA PRO A 8 -50.45 -46.46 14.33
C PRO A 8 -49.81 -47.70 13.63
N PHE A 9 -49.08 -47.47 12.52
CA PHE A 9 -47.87 -48.19 12.04
C PHE A 9 -47.47 -47.49 10.72
N ILE A 10 -46.61 -46.47 10.64
CA ILE A 10 -45.16 -46.39 10.93
C ILE A 10 -44.40 -47.63 10.47
N LEU A 11 -43.58 -47.42 9.41
CA LEU A 11 -42.41 -48.19 8.91
C LEU A 11 -42.57 -48.66 7.46
N LEU A 12 -42.28 -47.78 6.49
CA LEU A 12 -41.38 -48.09 5.36
C LEU A 12 -41.11 -46.87 4.45
N ILE A 13 -40.68 -45.72 5.00
CA ILE A 13 -39.99 -44.69 4.19
C ILE A 13 -38.75 -44.27 4.98
N MET A 14 -37.80 -45.18 5.06
CA MET A 14 -36.40 -44.86 5.33
C MET A 14 -35.56 -45.72 4.40
N VAL A 15 -34.48 -45.12 3.90
CA VAL A 15 -33.53 -45.65 2.90
C VAL A 15 -34.16 -45.60 1.50
N ILE A 16 -33.94 -44.59 0.65
CA ILE A 16 -32.67 -44.14 0.07
C ILE A 16 -32.82 -42.66 -0.38
N THR A 17 -32.23 -41.72 0.35
CA THR A 17 -31.57 -40.50 -0.18
C THR A 17 -30.62 -40.02 0.91
N GLY A 18 -29.63 -40.86 1.19
CA GLY A 18 -28.44 -40.49 1.95
C GLY A 18 -27.30 -40.21 0.97
N CYS A 19 -26.59 -39.11 1.21
CA CYS A 19 -25.37 -38.63 0.56
C CYS A 19 -25.52 -37.94 -0.81
N SER A 20 -25.75 -36.62 -0.79
CA SER A 20 -24.98 -35.63 -1.58
C SER A 20 -25.32 -34.16 -1.26
N ASN A 21 -25.60 -33.80 0.01
CA ASN A 21 -25.88 -32.41 0.41
C ASN A 21 -24.80 -31.78 1.32
N SER A 22 -23.69 -32.47 1.59
CA SER A 22 -22.55 -31.90 2.32
C SER A 22 -21.63 -31.10 1.39
N GLU A 23 -21.38 -31.57 0.17
CA GLU A 23 -20.46 -30.91 -0.77
C GLU A 23 -21.01 -29.60 -1.36
N GLN A 24 -22.34 -29.48 -1.54
CA GLN A 24 -22.94 -28.23 -2.03
C GLN A 24 -22.95 -27.13 -0.97
N LYS A 25 -23.20 -27.46 0.29
CA LYS A 25 -23.10 -26.49 1.39
C LYS A 25 -21.66 -26.08 1.63
N GLU A 26 -20.70 -27.01 1.66
CA GLU A 26 -19.29 -26.68 1.79
C GLU A 26 -18.79 -25.80 0.64
N ASN A 27 -19.15 -26.09 -0.61
CA ASN A 27 -18.75 -25.28 -1.76
C ASN A 27 -19.36 -23.88 -1.77
N GLU A 28 -20.63 -23.70 -1.37
CA GLU A 28 -21.23 -22.37 -1.23
C GLU A 28 -20.61 -21.58 -0.06
N THR A 29 -20.38 -22.20 1.10
CA THR A 29 -19.68 -21.52 2.21
C THR A 29 -18.24 -21.18 1.87
N ASN A 30 -17.50 -22.06 1.19
CA ASN A 30 -16.13 -21.80 0.77
C ASN A 30 -16.07 -20.69 -0.29
N SER A 31 -16.96 -20.68 -1.28
CA SER A 31 -17.07 -19.61 -2.28
C SER A 31 -17.38 -18.25 -1.65
N THR A 32 -18.30 -18.22 -0.68
CA THR A 32 -18.67 -16.99 0.05
C THR A 32 -17.52 -16.51 0.94
N LEU A 33 -16.82 -17.41 1.64
CA LEU A 33 -15.63 -17.07 2.45
C LEU A 33 -14.48 -16.54 1.60
N VAL A 34 -14.22 -17.14 0.43
CA VAL A 34 -13.19 -16.70 -0.51
C VAL A 34 -13.56 -15.31 -1.07
N ASN A 35 -14.81 -15.09 -1.47
CA ASN A 35 -15.28 -13.80 -1.94
C ASN A 35 -15.15 -12.71 -0.85
N LYS A 36 -15.57 -13.00 0.39
CA LYS A 36 -15.40 -12.09 1.54
C LYS A 36 -13.93 -11.76 1.82
N SER A 37 -13.05 -12.76 1.78
CA SER A 37 -11.59 -12.58 1.96
C SER A 37 -11.01 -11.63 0.91
N LEU A 38 -11.36 -11.82 -0.37
CA LEU A 38 -10.92 -10.96 -1.47
C LEU A 38 -11.40 -9.51 -1.30
N LYS A 39 -12.62 -9.30 -0.81
CA LYS A 39 -13.13 -7.95 -0.50
C LYS A 39 -12.34 -7.25 0.60
N TYR A 40 -11.87 -7.99 1.62
CA TYR A 40 -10.99 -7.42 2.65
C TYR A 40 -9.56 -7.18 2.15
N GLN A 41 -9.08 -7.98 1.20
CA GLN A 41 -7.80 -7.69 0.55
C GLN A 41 -7.84 -6.34 -0.16
N LEU A 42 -8.96 -5.97 -0.81
CA LEU A 42 -9.12 -4.61 -1.36
C LEU A 42 -9.00 -3.50 -0.31
N VAL A 43 -9.54 -3.71 0.89
CA VAL A 43 -9.43 -2.74 1.99
C VAL A 43 -7.97 -2.60 2.42
N ASN A 44 -7.26 -3.72 2.56
CA ASN A 44 -5.85 -3.72 2.96
C ASN A 44 -4.95 -3.06 1.89
N ILE A 45 -5.18 -3.36 0.61
CA ILE A 45 -4.48 -2.70 -0.51
C ILE A 45 -4.80 -1.20 -0.50
N THR A 46 -6.04 -0.80 -0.18
CA THR A 46 -6.39 0.61 -0.04
C THR A 46 -5.65 1.27 1.12
N ASP A 47 -5.54 0.60 2.28
CA ASP A 47 -4.74 1.09 3.42
C ASP A 47 -3.28 1.31 2.99
N GLU A 48 -2.67 0.35 2.29
CA GLU A 48 -1.29 0.46 1.79
C GLU A 48 -1.13 1.60 0.77
N ILE A 49 -2.06 1.75 -0.19
CA ILE A 49 -2.04 2.86 -1.15
C ILE A 49 -2.06 4.21 -0.42
N ILE A 50 -2.89 4.37 0.61
CA ILE A 50 -2.96 5.62 1.38
C ILE A 50 -1.64 5.87 2.12
N ASP A 51 -1.08 4.85 2.77
CA ASP A 51 0.19 4.97 3.49
C ASP A 51 1.35 5.33 2.55
N LEU A 52 1.43 4.70 1.37
CA LEU A 52 2.44 4.99 0.35
C LEU A 52 2.29 6.41 -0.23
N LEU A 53 1.06 6.88 -0.44
CA LEU A 53 0.81 8.26 -0.88
C LEU A 53 1.19 9.28 0.19
N GLU A 54 1.03 8.97 1.48
CA GLU A 54 1.49 9.83 2.58
C GLU A 54 3.02 9.87 2.67
N GLN A 55 3.69 8.76 2.36
CA GLN A 55 5.15 8.66 2.24
C GLN A 55 5.69 9.21 0.91
N LYS A 56 4.80 9.60 -0.02
CA LYS A 56 5.13 10.00 -1.38
C LYS A 56 5.92 8.94 -2.16
N ASP A 57 5.71 7.66 -1.89
CA ASP A 57 6.32 6.57 -2.68
C ASP A 57 5.40 6.19 -3.86
N TYR A 58 5.37 7.06 -4.87
CA TYR A 58 4.48 6.88 -6.03
C TYR A 58 4.85 5.66 -6.88
N ILE A 59 6.11 5.22 -6.84
CA ILE A 59 6.56 4.03 -7.56
C ILE A 59 5.93 2.77 -6.95
N LYS A 60 6.02 2.59 -5.62
CA LYS A 60 5.34 1.47 -4.97
C LYS A 60 3.82 1.62 -5.01
N CYS A 61 3.32 2.85 -4.87
CA CYS A 61 1.88 3.11 -4.97
C CYS A 61 1.31 2.67 -6.34
N TYR A 62 2.08 2.82 -7.42
CA TYR A 62 1.70 2.32 -8.74
C TYR A 62 1.60 0.79 -8.77
N GLU A 63 2.53 0.08 -8.13
CA GLU A 63 2.51 -1.38 -8.02
C GLU A 63 1.29 -1.87 -7.21
N GLU A 64 1.00 -1.23 -6.08
CA GLU A 64 -0.19 -1.56 -5.27
C GLU A 64 -1.50 -1.20 -5.98
N LEU A 65 -1.51 -0.16 -6.82
CA LEU A 65 -2.69 0.15 -7.63
C LEU A 65 -2.95 -0.91 -8.70
N ILE A 66 -1.91 -1.52 -9.28
CA ILE A 66 -2.06 -2.69 -10.17
C ILE A 66 -2.68 -3.86 -9.40
N ASN A 67 -2.17 -4.15 -8.20
CA ASN A 67 -2.72 -5.18 -7.32
C ASN A 67 -4.21 -4.90 -6.99
N PHE A 68 -4.55 -3.64 -6.73
CA PHE A 68 -5.95 -3.22 -6.54
C PHE A 68 -6.80 -3.51 -7.79
N HIS A 69 -6.31 -3.19 -8.99
CA HIS A 69 -7.01 -3.49 -10.25
C HIS A 69 -7.28 -4.99 -10.41
N GLU A 70 -6.28 -5.83 -10.15
CA GLU A 70 -6.40 -7.29 -10.23
C GLU A 70 -7.46 -7.80 -9.25
N LYS A 71 -7.42 -7.34 -7.99
CA LYS A 71 -8.41 -7.77 -6.99
C LYS A 71 -9.79 -7.22 -7.23
N ALA A 72 -9.92 -5.98 -7.73
CA ALA A 72 -11.20 -5.39 -8.07
C ALA A 72 -11.87 -6.13 -9.25
N ASN A 73 -11.05 -6.68 -10.16
CA ASN A 73 -11.53 -7.57 -11.20
C ASN A 73 -11.98 -8.93 -10.66
N GLU A 74 -11.23 -9.53 -9.73
CA GLU A 74 -11.58 -10.81 -9.10
C GLU A 74 -12.89 -10.75 -8.29
N VAL A 75 -13.14 -9.68 -7.55
CA VAL A 75 -14.41 -9.47 -6.82
C VAL A 75 -15.53 -8.92 -7.71
N GLY A 76 -15.24 -8.70 -8.99
CA GLY A 76 -16.23 -8.35 -10.01
C GLY A 76 -16.74 -6.91 -10.01
N ILE A 77 -16.02 -5.96 -9.40
CA ILE A 77 -16.43 -4.54 -9.33
C ILE A 77 -16.59 -3.95 -10.74
N TYR A 78 -15.71 -4.33 -11.67
CA TYR A 78 -15.74 -3.84 -13.06
C TYR A 78 -16.96 -4.31 -13.86
N TYR A 79 -17.58 -5.43 -13.44
CA TYR A 79 -18.72 -6.04 -14.14
C TYR A 79 -20.07 -5.58 -13.59
N ILE A 80 -20.10 -4.71 -12.57
CA ILE A 80 -21.32 -4.04 -12.15
C ILE A 80 -21.83 -3.19 -13.31
N THR A 81 -23.14 -3.27 -13.57
CA THR A 81 -23.78 -2.66 -14.74
C THR A 81 -23.53 -1.15 -14.80
N ASP A 82 -23.33 -0.59 -15.99
CA ASP A 82 -23.12 0.86 -16.19
C ASP A 82 -24.35 1.73 -15.83
N ASN A 83 -25.47 1.10 -15.48
CA ASN A 83 -26.64 1.79 -14.92
C ASN A 83 -26.51 2.07 -13.41
N ASP A 84 -25.49 1.50 -12.76
CA ASP A 84 -25.17 1.74 -11.35
C ASP A 84 -24.23 2.95 -11.25
N GLU A 85 -24.71 4.02 -10.61
CA GLU A 85 -23.96 5.27 -10.41
C GLU A 85 -22.62 5.02 -9.69
N ASN A 86 -22.56 4.09 -8.73
CA ASN A 86 -21.31 3.77 -8.04
C ASN A 86 -20.33 3.04 -8.96
N ALA A 87 -20.81 2.23 -9.91
CA ALA A 87 -19.94 1.55 -10.87
C ALA A 87 -19.34 2.53 -11.88
N VAL A 88 -20.13 3.49 -12.37
CA VAL A 88 -19.66 4.54 -13.28
C VAL A 88 -18.66 5.45 -12.55
N ASP A 89 -18.99 5.89 -11.34
CA ASP A 89 -18.09 6.71 -10.54
C ASP A 89 -16.77 5.99 -10.21
N PHE A 90 -16.83 4.68 -9.91
CA PHE A 90 -15.64 3.87 -9.66
C PHE A 90 -14.71 3.80 -10.87
N LYS A 91 -15.26 3.50 -12.06
CA LYS A 91 -14.49 3.42 -13.30
C LYS A 91 -13.83 4.78 -13.63
N ALA A 92 -14.54 5.88 -13.42
CA ALA A 92 -13.99 7.22 -13.60
C ALA A 92 -12.87 7.50 -12.58
N LEU A 93 -13.09 7.18 -11.31
CA LEU A 93 -12.10 7.36 -10.25
C LEU A 93 -10.82 6.58 -10.55
N ILE A 94 -10.93 5.27 -10.81
CA ILE A 94 -9.75 4.41 -10.89
C ILE A 94 -8.88 4.77 -12.09
N ASN A 95 -9.48 5.15 -13.22
CA ASN A 95 -8.74 5.61 -14.41
C ASN A 95 -7.97 6.90 -14.14
N ASP A 96 -8.62 7.87 -13.48
CA ASP A 96 -7.98 9.14 -13.15
C ASP A 96 -6.89 8.96 -12.09
N LEU A 97 -7.14 8.15 -11.07
CA LEU A 97 -6.18 7.82 -10.03
C LEU A 97 -4.95 7.10 -10.62
N SER A 98 -5.16 6.11 -11.50
CA SER A 98 -4.08 5.43 -12.21
C SER A 98 -3.26 6.38 -13.05
N LYS A 99 -3.88 7.31 -13.78
CA LYS A 99 -3.16 8.31 -14.55
C LYS A 99 -2.28 9.18 -13.63
N ASN A 100 -2.86 9.76 -12.59
CA ASN A 100 -2.15 10.69 -11.72
C ASN A 100 -0.98 10.02 -10.98
N ILE A 101 -1.19 8.79 -10.46
CA ILE A 101 -0.12 8.03 -9.80
C ILE A 101 0.97 7.63 -10.79
N THR A 102 0.60 7.18 -12.00
CA THR A 102 1.58 6.81 -13.04
C THR A 102 2.44 8.01 -13.45
N ASP A 103 1.81 9.18 -13.66
CA ASP A 103 2.51 10.40 -14.04
C ASP A 103 3.54 10.80 -12.96
N GLU A 104 3.16 10.73 -11.68
CA GLU A 104 4.07 11.08 -10.58
C GLU A 104 5.15 10.00 -10.34
N ALA A 105 4.80 8.72 -10.47
CA ALA A 105 5.76 7.62 -10.42
C ALA A 105 6.82 7.75 -11.53
N ASN A 106 6.42 8.16 -12.73
CA ASN A 106 7.35 8.40 -13.83
C ASN A 106 8.27 9.59 -13.56
N LYS A 107 7.75 10.69 -12.99
CA LYS A 107 8.60 11.82 -12.56
C LYS A 107 9.63 11.37 -11.52
N GLN A 108 9.22 10.58 -10.52
CA GLN A 108 10.14 10.05 -9.52
C GLN A 108 11.20 9.12 -10.13
N LYS A 109 10.83 8.26 -11.08
CA LYS A 109 11.79 7.41 -11.80
C LYS A 109 12.82 8.26 -12.55
N ILE A 110 12.39 9.31 -13.24
CA ILE A 110 13.29 10.24 -13.94
C ILE A 110 14.22 10.95 -12.94
N GLN A 111 13.70 11.40 -11.80
CA GLN A 111 14.50 12.03 -10.74
C GLN A 111 15.53 11.08 -10.15
N LYS A 112 15.16 9.82 -9.85
CA LYS A 112 16.09 8.79 -9.37
C LYS A 112 17.23 8.55 -10.37
N VAL A 113 16.92 8.43 -11.67
CA VAL A 113 17.94 8.29 -12.71
C VAL A 113 18.86 9.52 -12.78
N ALA A 114 18.32 10.73 -12.65
CA ALA A 114 19.13 11.95 -12.63
C ALA A 114 20.08 12.00 -11.43
N ILE A 115 19.59 11.61 -10.25
CA ILE A 115 20.40 11.46 -9.02
C ILE A 115 21.52 10.43 -9.22
N ASP A 116 21.22 9.27 -9.80
CA ASP A 116 22.21 8.22 -10.05
C ASP A 116 23.31 8.67 -11.03
N VAL A 117 22.93 9.44 -12.05
CA VAL A 117 23.88 10.07 -12.98
C VAL A 117 24.76 11.09 -12.25
N GLU A 118 24.19 11.92 -11.38
CA GLU A 118 24.93 12.90 -10.58
C GLU A 118 25.92 12.22 -9.63
N LYS A 119 25.48 11.18 -8.90
CA LYS A 119 26.36 10.34 -8.06
C LYS A 119 27.50 9.73 -8.87
N SER A 120 27.21 9.24 -10.08
CA SER A 120 28.21 8.66 -10.97
C SER A 120 29.23 9.69 -11.46
N GLN A 121 28.78 10.91 -11.77
CA GLN A 121 29.66 12.03 -12.14
C GLN A 121 30.56 12.45 -10.99
N ILE A 122 30.02 12.57 -9.78
CA ILE A 122 30.81 12.88 -8.57
C ILE A 122 31.86 11.78 -8.34
N LYS A 123 31.46 10.50 -8.45
CA LYS A 123 32.40 9.37 -8.31
C LYS A 123 33.55 9.44 -9.32
N LEU A 124 33.25 9.76 -10.59
CA LEU A 124 34.26 9.95 -11.64
C LEU A 124 35.21 11.12 -11.31
N ILE A 125 34.67 12.27 -10.89
CA ILE A 125 35.47 13.46 -10.51
C ILE A 125 36.37 13.15 -9.32
N THR A 126 35.86 12.46 -8.30
CA THR A 126 36.63 12.06 -7.11
C THR A 126 37.75 11.09 -7.48
N GLN A 127 37.49 10.11 -8.36
CA GLN A 127 38.51 9.17 -8.86
C GLN A 127 39.58 9.86 -9.71
N MET A 128 39.21 10.82 -10.56
CA MET A 128 40.17 11.60 -11.33
C MET A 128 41.02 12.50 -10.43
N SER A 129 40.42 13.12 -9.42
CA SER A 129 41.11 13.99 -8.47
C SER A 129 42.06 13.23 -7.56
N SER A 130 41.71 11.99 -7.17
CA SER A 130 42.60 11.12 -6.38
C SER A 130 43.73 10.51 -7.22
N GLN A 131 43.51 10.22 -8.51
CA GLN A 131 44.60 9.81 -9.42
C GLN A 131 45.59 10.95 -9.71
N GLN A 132 45.13 12.20 -9.74
CA GLN A 132 45.98 13.36 -10.03
C GLN A 132 46.80 13.83 -8.80
N GLY A 133 46.49 13.32 -7.60
CA GLY A 133 47.23 13.58 -6.35
C GLY A 133 48.42 12.63 -6.07
N SER A 134 48.61 11.57 -6.87
CA SER A 134 49.70 10.59 -6.69
C SER A 134 50.88 10.75 -7.67
N GLN A 135 50.98 11.87 -8.38
CA GLN A 135 52.19 12.23 -9.14
C GLN A 135 52.66 13.63 -8.72
N GLY A 136 53.27 13.70 -7.55
CA GLY A 136 53.77 14.97 -7.00
C GLY A 136 54.84 14.76 -5.95
N GLY A 137 55.95 14.12 -6.32
CA GLY A 137 57.16 14.10 -5.49
C GLY A 137 58.03 12.88 -5.71
N GLU A 138 58.85 12.89 -6.76
CA GLU A 138 60.22 12.36 -6.76
C GLU A 138 60.89 12.76 -8.09
N GLU A 139 61.51 13.95 -8.09
CA GLU A 139 62.63 14.21 -8.98
C GLU A 139 63.88 13.57 -8.36
N GLU A 140 64.50 12.60 -9.04
CA GLU A 140 65.89 12.72 -9.50
C GLU A 140 66.40 11.48 -10.25
N SER A 141 67.03 11.78 -11.39
CA SER A 141 68.24 11.13 -11.93
C SER A 141 68.13 9.91 -12.87
N GLN A 142 68.34 10.23 -14.15
CA GLN A 142 69.23 9.61 -15.14
C GLN A 142 69.11 8.10 -15.46
N GLY A 143 68.84 7.84 -16.74
CA GLY A 143 69.26 6.60 -17.41
C GLY A 143 68.65 6.42 -18.80
N GLN A 144 69.39 6.85 -19.84
CA GLN A 144 69.19 6.40 -21.23
C GLN A 144 69.26 4.87 -21.32
N ASP A 145 68.43 4.22 -22.12
CA ASP A 145 68.82 3.77 -23.47
C ASP A 145 67.67 3.06 -24.22
N THR A 146 67.96 2.68 -25.45
CA THR A 146 67.13 2.68 -26.66
C THR A 146 66.59 1.30 -27.10
N SER A 147 65.61 1.32 -28.04
CA SER A 147 65.25 0.26 -29.01
C SER A 147 64.35 -0.88 -28.47
N LYS A 148 63.34 -1.43 -29.17
CA LYS A 148 63.13 -1.69 -30.61
C LYS A 148 61.67 -2.10 -30.88
N SER A 149 61.26 -1.90 -32.13
CA SER A 149 59.91 -2.01 -32.72
C SER A 149 59.43 -3.44 -33.06
N SER A 150 58.10 -3.54 -33.21
CA SER A 150 57.29 -4.32 -34.18
C SER A 150 56.73 -5.70 -33.80
N GLY A 151 55.44 -5.88 -34.08
CA GLY A 151 54.78 -7.19 -34.20
C GLY A 151 53.27 -7.17 -33.95
N SER A 152 52.48 -6.93 -35.00
CA SER A 152 51.02 -7.09 -35.04
C SER A 152 50.64 -8.55 -35.32
N SER A 153 49.58 -9.09 -34.71
CA SER A 153 48.67 -10.06 -35.37
C SER A 153 47.41 -10.35 -34.54
N SER A 154 46.28 -10.27 -35.21
CA SER A 154 44.93 -10.71 -34.84
C SER A 154 44.84 -12.24 -34.69
N GLY A 155 43.82 -12.70 -33.96
CA GLY A 155 43.36 -14.10 -33.97
C GLY A 155 42.13 -14.32 -33.09
N ASP A 156 40.97 -14.48 -33.72
CA ASP A 156 39.71 -14.97 -33.17
C ASP A 156 39.82 -16.39 -32.56
N GLY A 157 38.92 -16.71 -31.62
CA GLY A 157 38.73 -18.08 -31.13
C GLY A 157 37.61 -18.20 -30.11
N GLU A 158 36.43 -18.60 -30.59
CA GLU A 158 35.28 -19.07 -29.81
C GLU A 158 35.63 -20.28 -28.91
N SER A 159 34.89 -20.46 -27.80
CA SER A 159 34.06 -21.67 -27.55
C SER A 159 33.79 -21.94 -26.06
N SER A 160 32.49 -22.14 -25.78
CA SER A 160 31.87 -23.13 -24.86
C SER A 160 32.19 -23.16 -23.35
N GLY A 161 31.12 -23.06 -22.55
CA GLY A 161 30.51 -24.26 -21.97
C GLY A 161 30.84 -24.66 -20.53
N GLU A 162 29.84 -24.46 -19.66
CA GLU A 162 29.37 -25.36 -18.58
C GLU A 162 30.22 -25.72 -17.34
N SER A 163 29.65 -25.31 -16.19
CA SER A 163 29.19 -26.15 -15.06
C SER A 163 30.16 -26.84 -14.08
N SER A 164 29.59 -27.03 -12.88
CA SER A 164 30.04 -27.74 -11.66
C SER A 164 30.91 -26.90 -10.71
N GLY A 165 30.67 -26.83 -9.39
CA GLY A 165 29.86 -27.66 -8.50
C GLY A 165 30.74 -28.13 -7.33
N SER A 166 30.18 -28.15 -6.11
CA SER A 166 30.78 -28.61 -4.83
C SER A 166 31.85 -27.69 -4.20
N GLY A 167 31.91 -27.47 -2.88
CA GLY A 167 31.16 -28.04 -1.77
C GLY A 167 31.97 -27.90 -0.47
N SER A 168 31.36 -27.25 0.54
CA SER A 168 31.31 -27.65 1.95
C SER A 168 32.51 -27.50 2.93
N SER A 169 32.19 -26.77 4.00
CA SER A 169 32.40 -27.01 5.46
C SER A 169 33.77 -26.80 6.16
N SER A 170 33.77 -25.80 7.05
CA SER A 170 34.22 -25.77 8.49
C SER A 170 35.69 -26.14 8.82
N THR A 171 36.46 -25.47 9.68
CA THR A 171 36.15 -24.73 10.94
C THR A 171 37.41 -23.98 11.42
N ALA A 172 37.21 -22.84 12.08
CA ALA A 172 37.94 -22.23 13.21
C ALA A 172 39.49 -22.27 13.30
N GLY A 173 40.09 -21.08 13.40
CA GLY A 173 41.43 -20.83 13.93
C GLY A 173 41.83 -19.34 13.78
N GLU A 174 41.95 -18.64 14.90
CA GLU A 174 42.10 -17.19 15.07
C GLU A 174 43.42 -16.54 14.58
N GLU A 175 43.35 -15.21 14.44
CA GLU A 175 44.41 -14.19 14.47
C GLU A 175 45.31 -13.98 13.23
N ASN A 176 44.95 -13.03 12.35
CA ASN A 176 45.61 -11.71 12.32
C ASN A 176 45.06 -10.76 11.25
N LYS A 177 45.00 -9.48 11.64
CA LYS A 177 44.82 -8.26 10.84
C LYS A 177 43.47 -8.05 10.15
N SER A 178 42.68 -7.22 10.84
CA SER A 178 41.68 -6.30 10.33
C SER A 178 42.05 -5.73 8.94
N GLU A 179 41.47 -6.31 7.90
CA GLU A 179 41.09 -5.54 6.72
C GLU A 179 39.80 -4.82 7.12
N GLU A 180 39.92 -3.55 7.52
CA GLU A 180 38.79 -2.63 7.35
C GLU A 180 38.50 -2.61 5.84
N GLU A 181 37.54 -3.42 5.42
CA GLU A 181 36.79 -3.13 4.20
C GLU A 181 36.20 -1.74 4.41
N GLU A 182 36.90 -0.71 3.94
CA GLU A 182 36.32 0.60 3.67
C GLU A 182 35.13 0.35 2.76
N LYS A 183 33.93 0.27 3.35
CA LYS A 183 32.69 0.38 2.59
C LYS A 183 32.85 1.64 1.75
N PRO A 184 32.72 1.56 0.42
CA PRO A 184 32.83 2.75 -0.41
C PRO A 184 31.85 3.78 0.14
N GLU A 185 32.35 4.98 0.48
CA GLU A 185 31.52 6.07 0.98
C GLU A 185 30.33 6.23 0.02
N GLU A 186 29.13 5.90 0.52
CA GLU A 186 27.91 6.01 -0.25
C GLU A 186 27.64 7.51 -0.43
N ILE A 187 27.74 8.01 -1.67
CA ILE A 187 27.43 9.40 -1.98
C ILE A 187 25.92 9.57 -1.79
N ILE A 188 25.51 10.24 -0.73
CA ILE A 188 24.13 10.62 -0.44
C ILE A 188 23.96 12.09 -0.82
N LEU A 189 23.01 12.38 -1.72
CA LEU A 189 22.72 13.76 -2.10
C LEU A 189 21.69 14.36 -1.12
N PRO A 190 21.82 15.64 -0.71
CA PRO A 190 20.87 16.27 0.23
C PRO A 190 19.41 16.22 -0.24
N GLN A 191 19.18 16.28 -1.56
CA GLN A 191 17.85 16.18 -2.17
C GLN A 191 17.22 14.79 -2.02
N GLU A 192 18.02 13.74 -1.93
CA GLU A 192 17.57 12.36 -1.69
C GLU A 192 17.16 12.18 -0.22
N GLU A 193 17.95 12.73 0.71
CA GLU A 193 17.68 12.63 2.15
C GLU A 193 16.40 13.39 2.53
N LEU A 194 16.21 14.62 2.03
CA LEU A 194 15.02 15.43 2.31
C LEU A 194 13.72 14.77 1.86
N LEU A 195 13.72 14.16 0.68
CA LEU A 195 12.54 13.46 0.14
C LEU A 195 12.20 12.19 0.93
N LYS A 196 13.21 11.55 1.52
CA LYS A 196 13.06 10.29 2.26
C LYS A 196 12.71 10.52 3.73
N GLU A 197 13.34 11.49 4.37
CA GLU A 197 13.17 11.74 5.81
C GLU A 197 11.98 12.64 6.15
N TYR A 198 11.63 13.61 5.27
CA TYR A 198 10.61 14.61 5.57
C TYR A 198 9.63 14.86 4.40
N PRO A 199 8.91 13.83 3.93
CA PRO A 199 7.96 13.95 2.81
C PRO A 199 6.85 15.00 3.07
N GLU A 200 6.48 15.23 4.33
CA GLU A 200 5.50 16.23 4.74
C GLU A 200 5.94 17.68 4.49
N LEU A 201 7.25 17.98 4.54
CA LEU A 201 7.78 19.33 4.29
C LEU A 201 7.71 19.74 2.80
N VAL A 202 7.50 18.76 1.92
CA VAL A 202 7.49 18.91 0.46
C VAL A 202 6.14 18.50 -0.14
N THR A 203 5.10 18.30 0.68
CA THR A 203 3.77 17.91 0.20
C THR A 203 3.13 19.06 -0.59
N THR A 204 2.68 18.77 -1.81
CA THR A 204 2.07 19.74 -2.73
C THR A 204 0.55 19.60 -2.78
N ASP A 205 -0.14 20.63 -3.30
CA ASP A 205 -1.58 20.55 -3.53
C ASP A 205 -1.97 19.40 -4.48
N ASN A 206 -1.08 19.03 -5.41
CA ASN A 206 -1.29 17.88 -6.29
C ASN A 206 -1.19 16.56 -5.50
N ASP A 207 -0.22 16.42 -4.61
CA ASP A 207 -0.10 15.24 -3.73
C ASP A 207 -1.37 15.08 -2.89
N LEU A 208 -1.83 16.17 -2.27
CA LEU A 208 -3.07 16.19 -1.48
C LEU A 208 -4.32 15.90 -2.34
N ALA A 209 -4.34 16.34 -3.60
CA ALA A 209 -5.43 16.05 -4.51
C ALA A 209 -5.48 14.56 -4.88
N ILE A 210 -4.32 13.92 -5.10
CA ILE A 210 -4.21 12.48 -5.36
C ILE A 210 -4.66 11.71 -4.12
N GLN A 211 -4.15 12.05 -2.94
CA GLN A 211 -4.55 11.45 -1.66
C GLN A 211 -6.07 11.58 -1.39
N ASN A 212 -6.63 12.77 -1.63
CA ASN A 212 -8.08 13.01 -1.48
C ASN A 212 -8.92 12.15 -2.43
N LYS A 213 -8.42 11.84 -3.64
CA LYS A 213 -9.09 10.94 -4.58
C LYS A 213 -8.89 9.48 -4.19
N ALA A 214 -7.69 9.10 -3.76
CA ALA A 214 -7.41 7.75 -3.27
C ALA A 214 -8.32 7.35 -2.10
N ALA A 215 -8.66 8.31 -1.22
CA ALA A 215 -9.63 8.08 -0.16
C ALA A 215 -11.00 7.59 -0.66
N ASP A 216 -11.42 7.98 -1.87
CA ASP A 216 -12.67 7.51 -2.47
C ASP A 216 -12.63 5.99 -2.77
N LEU A 217 -11.47 5.31 -2.80
CA LEU A 217 -11.40 3.84 -2.87
C LEU A 217 -12.14 3.15 -1.72
N TYR A 218 -12.05 3.69 -0.49
CA TYR A 218 -12.79 3.16 0.66
C TYR A 218 -14.31 3.24 0.49
N LYS A 219 -14.83 4.25 -0.24
CA LYS A 219 -16.27 4.34 -0.58
C LYS A 219 -16.69 3.08 -1.33
N TYR A 220 -15.87 2.63 -2.28
CA TYR A 220 -16.17 1.45 -3.11
C TYR A 220 -15.90 0.14 -2.39
N CYS A 221 -14.84 0.04 -1.58
CA CYS A 221 -14.66 -1.13 -0.72
C CYS A 221 -15.87 -1.33 0.20
N SER A 222 -16.36 -0.25 0.83
CA SER A 222 -17.58 -0.28 1.64
C SER A 222 -18.82 -0.66 0.82
N TYR A 223 -18.96 -0.13 -0.39
CA TYR A 223 -20.08 -0.44 -1.28
C TYR A 223 -20.15 -1.93 -1.61
N VAL A 224 -19.02 -2.52 -2.01
CA VAL A 224 -18.93 -3.93 -2.41
C VAL A 224 -19.19 -4.87 -1.25
N LEU A 225 -18.73 -4.53 -0.05
CA LEU A 225 -19.07 -5.25 1.18
C LEU A 225 -20.56 -5.16 1.56
N THR A 226 -21.22 -4.07 1.15
CA THR A 226 -22.65 -3.85 1.41
C THR A 226 -23.54 -4.61 0.42
N LEU A 227 -23.15 -4.66 -0.86
CA LEU A 227 -23.94 -5.22 -1.96
C LEU A 227 -24.30 -6.70 -1.80
N GLU A 228 -23.36 -7.52 -1.31
CA GLU A 228 -23.55 -8.98 -1.31
C GLU A 228 -23.78 -9.57 0.10
N GLU A 229 -23.38 -8.89 1.18
CA GLU A 229 -23.32 -9.53 2.50
C GLU A 229 -23.84 -8.70 3.68
N LYS A 230 -24.25 -7.43 3.47
CA LYS A 230 -24.53 -6.48 4.58
C LYS A 230 -23.45 -6.58 5.67
N ASP A 231 -22.20 -6.62 5.25
CA ASP A 231 -21.09 -6.90 6.14
C ASP A 231 -21.03 -5.85 7.28
N LYS A 232 -20.91 -6.32 8.52
CA LYS A 232 -20.87 -5.47 9.72
C LYS A 232 -19.68 -4.49 9.72
N LYS A 233 -18.62 -4.76 8.96
CA LYS A 233 -17.43 -3.90 8.84
C LYS A 233 -17.58 -2.84 7.75
N ALA A 234 -18.57 -2.95 6.86
CA ALA A 234 -18.76 -2.00 5.76
C ALA A 234 -18.95 -0.56 6.26
N GLY A 235 -19.72 -0.38 7.34
CA GLY A 235 -19.92 0.93 7.98
C GLY A 235 -18.62 1.49 8.55
N LEU A 236 -17.82 0.67 9.23
CA LEU A 236 -16.51 1.07 9.77
C LEU A 236 -15.53 1.51 8.66
N ILE A 237 -15.50 0.81 7.53
CA ILE A 237 -14.68 1.19 6.36
C ILE A 237 -15.17 2.52 5.76
N LYS A 238 -16.48 2.74 5.75
CA LYS A 238 -17.08 4.01 5.30
C LYS A 238 -16.74 5.18 6.24
N LEU A 239 -16.52 4.93 7.52
CA LEU A 239 -16.01 5.97 8.43
C LEU A 239 -14.58 6.38 8.07
N LYS A 240 -13.70 5.44 7.67
CA LYS A 240 -12.35 5.78 7.16
C LYS A 240 -12.45 6.73 5.98
N TYR A 241 -13.31 6.40 5.01
CA TYR A 241 -13.58 7.25 3.85
C TYR A 241 -13.83 8.70 4.27
N TYR A 242 -14.84 8.93 5.11
CA TYR A 242 -15.20 10.28 5.52
C TYR A 242 -14.10 10.99 6.32
N LEU A 243 -13.41 10.29 7.22
CA LEU A 243 -12.30 10.86 7.98
C LEU A 243 -11.18 11.33 7.05
N TYR A 244 -10.77 10.51 6.08
CA TYR A 244 -9.72 10.87 5.13
C TYR A 244 -10.13 12.05 4.23
N LYS A 245 -11.39 12.10 3.75
CA LYS A 245 -11.88 13.26 3.00
C LYS A 245 -11.78 14.54 3.83
N ILE A 246 -12.19 14.50 5.10
CA ILE A 246 -12.10 15.67 5.99
C ILE A 246 -10.63 16.09 6.17
N LYS A 247 -9.71 15.14 6.41
CA LYS A 247 -8.27 15.40 6.53
C LYS A 247 -7.72 16.11 5.29
N TYR A 248 -7.88 15.51 4.11
CA TYR A 248 -7.27 16.03 2.89
C TYR A 248 -7.92 17.33 2.41
N LEU A 249 -9.24 17.50 2.58
CA LEU A 249 -9.91 18.77 2.31
C LEU A 249 -9.43 19.89 3.25
N ALA A 250 -9.19 19.58 4.54
CA ALA A 250 -8.63 20.55 5.48
C ALA A 250 -7.21 20.97 5.09
N GLN A 251 -6.37 20.01 4.69
CA GLN A 251 -5.00 20.28 4.20
C GLN A 251 -5.03 21.12 2.90
N LEU A 252 -5.98 20.86 2.00
CA LEU A 252 -6.26 21.66 0.79
C LEU A 252 -6.95 23.00 1.08
N LYS A 253 -7.23 23.32 2.35
CA LYS A 253 -7.95 24.53 2.79
C LYS A 253 -9.35 24.68 2.20
N LYS A 254 -9.99 23.59 1.77
CA LYS A 254 -11.36 23.53 1.21
C LYS A 254 -12.39 23.29 2.31
N PHE A 255 -12.45 24.19 3.29
CA PHE A 255 -13.28 24.03 4.49
C PHE A 255 -14.79 24.01 4.19
N ASP A 256 -15.23 24.69 3.13
CA ASP A 256 -16.64 24.75 2.74
C ASP A 256 -17.19 23.36 2.35
N ASP A 257 -16.33 22.51 1.78
CA ASP A 257 -16.70 21.15 1.34
C ASP A 257 -16.76 20.15 2.52
N ILE A 258 -16.12 20.47 3.65
CA ILE A 258 -15.95 19.54 4.78
C ILE A 258 -17.27 19.25 5.49
N ASN A 259 -18.15 20.23 5.63
CA ASN A 259 -19.38 20.09 6.41
C ASN A 259 -20.27 18.93 5.90
N GLY A 260 -20.35 18.77 4.57
CA GLY A 260 -21.12 17.67 3.97
C GLY A 260 -20.55 16.29 4.30
N PHE A 261 -19.23 16.16 4.39
CA PHE A 261 -18.56 14.92 4.82
C PHE A 261 -18.70 14.70 6.32
N TYR A 262 -18.61 15.76 7.14
CA TYR A 262 -18.81 15.68 8.58
C TYR A 262 -20.22 15.19 8.96
N THR A 263 -21.27 15.75 8.36
CA THR A 263 -22.65 15.30 8.63
C THR A 263 -22.85 13.84 8.26
N LYS A 264 -22.25 13.38 7.15
CA LYS A 264 -22.30 11.97 6.74
C LYS A 264 -21.50 11.07 7.70
N LEU A 265 -20.33 11.51 8.15
CA LEU A 265 -19.52 10.83 9.17
C LEU A 265 -20.32 10.63 10.46
N GLU A 266 -20.91 11.71 10.98
CA GLU A 266 -21.69 11.69 12.22
C GLU A 266 -22.90 10.76 12.10
N SER A 267 -23.62 10.83 10.97
CA SER A 267 -24.76 9.95 10.70
C SER A 267 -24.37 8.48 10.60
N GLU A 268 -23.25 8.15 9.95
CA GLU A 268 -22.77 6.78 9.83
C GLU A 268 -22.28 6.27 11.19
N TRP A 269 -21.57 7.11 11.95
CA TRP A 269 -21.13 6.75 13.30
C TRP A 269 -22.29 6.45 14.24
N LYS A 270 -23.37 7.24 14.19
CA LYS A 270 -24.58 6.97 14.99
C LYS A 270 -25.12 5.55 14.76
N LYS A 271 -25.10 5.06 13.52
CA LYS A 271 -25.54 3.69 13.18
C LYS A 271 -24.60 2.62 13.72
N GLU A 272 -23.29 2.84 13.61
CA GLU A 272 -22.28 1.87 14.02
C GLU A 272 -21.96 1.90 15.52
N SER A 273 -22.25 3.01 16.20
CA SER A 273 -21.76 3.28 17.57
C SER A 273 -22.20 2.24 18.60
N GLU A 274 -23.42 1.72 18.49
CA GLU A 274 -23.92 0.71 19.44
C GLU A 274 -23.19 -0.63 19.28
N ASN A 275 -22.97 -1.05 18.03
CA ASN A 275 -22.21 -2.27 17.73
C ASN A 275 -20.74 -2.10 18.10
N ALA A 276 -20.14 -0.96 17.76
CA ALA A 276 -18.76 -0.65 18.14
C ALA A 276 -18.55 -0.67 19.66
N LYS A 277 -19.50 -0.16 20.46
CA LYS A 277 -19.43 -0.23 21.93
C LYS A 277 -19.46 -1.65 22.46
N LYS A 278 -20.23 -2.55 21.83
CA LYS A 278 -20.28 -3.98 22.18
C LYS A 278 -18.96 -4.70 21.86
N VAL A 279 -18.29 -4.30 20.77
CA VAL A 279 -16.99 -4.85 20.34
C VAL A 279 -15.84 -4.30 21.18
N SER A 280 -15.76 -2.98 21.35
CA SER A 280 -14.79 -2.33 22.22
C SER A 280 -15.27 -0.96 22.70
N GLU A 281 -15.68 -0.88 23.95
CA GLU A 281 -16.12 0.37 24.58
C GLU A 281 -15.03 1.45 24.54
N LYS A 282 -13.75 1.07 24.73
CA LYS A 282 -12.62 1.99 24.69
C LYS A 282 -12.49 2.67 23.32
N ASP A 283 -12.40 1.89 22.25
CA ASP A 283 -12.20 2.42 20.90
C ASP A 283 -13.43 3.22 20.43
N ALA A 284 -14.63 2.77 20.79
CA ALA A 284 -15.86 3.51 20.51
C ALA A 284 -15.94 4.87 21.25
N LYS A 285 -15.46 4.95 22.50
CA LYS A 285 -15.37 6.22 23.25
C LYS A 285 -14.37 7.18 22.61
N ILE A 286 -13.20 6.68 22.20
CA ILE A 286 -12.19 7.48 21.50
C ILE A 286 -12.80 8.06 20.22
N LEU A 287 -13.44 7.22 19.40
CA LEU A 287 -14.02 7.63 18.13
C LEU A 287 -15.18 8.63 18.31
N SER A 288 -16.04 8.43 19.32
CA SER A 288 -17.10 9.39 19.64
C SER A 288 -16.53 10.76 20.03
N SER A 289 -15.54 10.78 20.93
CA SER A 289 -14.89 12.02 21.36
C SER A 289 -14.25 12.77 20.19
N ILE A 290 -13.62 12.05 19.26
CA ILE A 290 -13.04 12.67 18.07
C ILE A 290 -14.12 13.25 17.16
N ILE A 291 -15.17 12.49 16.85
CA ILE A 291 -16.25 12.94 15.96
C ILE A 291 -17.02 14.13 16.57
N ASP A 292 -17.25 14.14 17.88
CA ASP A 292 -17.94 15.24 18.56
C ASP A 292 -17.11 16.54 18.51
N ASN A 293 -15.79 16.45 18.60
CA ASN A 293 -14.89 17.60 18.57
C ASN A 293 -14.48 18.05 17.16
N LEU A 294 -14.59 17.18 16.17
CA LEU A 294 -14.06 17.41 14.82
C LEU A 294 -14.67 18.64 14.15
N MET A 295 -15.96 18.93 14.36
CA MET A 295 -16.59 20.12 13.77
C MET A 295 -15.99 21.42 14.30
N SER A 296 -15.76 21.50 15.61
CA SER A 296 -15.11 22.66 16.23
C SER A 296 -13.69 22.84 15.70
N GLN A 297 -12.93 21.75 15.57
CA GLN A 297 -11.58 21.78 15.00
C GLN A 297 -11.56 22.27 13.54
N VAL A 298 -12.56 21.87 12.75
CA VAL A 298 -12.77 22.33 11.36
C VAL A 298 -13.10 23.82 11.32
N GLN A 299 -13.98 24.31 12.21
CA GLN A 299 -14.33 25.73 12.31
C GLN A 299 -13.14 26.60 12.74
N GLU A 300 -12.31 26.09 13.65
CA GLU A 300 -11.05 26.71 14.08
C GLU A 300 -9.95 26.61 13.02
N LYS A 301 -10.17 25.87 11.93
CA LYS A 301 -9.20 25.61 10.84
C LYS A 301 -7.88 25.02 11.34
N ASN A 302 -7.95 24.21 12.40
CA ASN A 302 -6.77 23.64 13.04
C ASN A 302 -6.31 22.36 12.33
N ILE A 303 -5.63 22.52 11.19
CA ILE A 303 -5.18 21.41 10.32
C ILE A 303 -4.35 20.37 11.10
N PRO A 304 -3.34 20.74 11.92
CA PRO A 304 -2.56 19.74 12.66
C PRO A 304 -3.41 18.89 13.61
N VAL A 305 -4.38 19.49 14.30
CA VAL A 305 -5.27 18.76 15.20
C VAL A 305 -6.22 17.84 14.44
N ILE A 306 -6.73 18.27 13.28
CA ILE A 306 -7.56 17.44 12.39
C ILE A 306 -6.75 16.22 11.92
N GLU A 307 -5.49 16.41 11.53
CA GLU A 307 -4.62 15.33 11.08
C GLU A 307 -4.36 14.29 12.19
N ILE A 308 -4.00 14.75 13.40
CA ILE A 308 -3.78 13.86 14.54
C ILE A 308 -5.07 13.13 14.92
N SER A 309 -6.19 13.86 14.95
CA SER A 309 -7.51 13.28 15.26
C SER A 309 -7.91 12.22 14.23
N ASN A 310 -7.65 12.46 12.95
CA ASN A 310 -7.85 11.48 11.89
C ASN A 310 -7.00 10.22 12.11
N LYS A 311 -5.68 10.36 12.35
CA LYS A 311 -4.78 9.23 12.60
C LYS A 311 -5.25 8.36 13.77
N ILE A 312 -5.67 8.99 14.88
CA ILE A 312 -6.18 8.27 16.06
C ILE A 312 -7.51 7.58 15.74
N ALA A 313 -8.43 8.26 15.07
CA ALA A 313 -9.73 7.71 14.71
C ALA A 313 -9.60 6.50 13.77
N VAL A 314 -8.75 6.58 12.74
CA VAL A 314 -8.47 5.47 11.82
C VAL A 314 -7.87 4.28 12.58
N LYS A 315 -6.95 4.51 13.52
CA LYS A 315 -6.39 3.45 14.37
C LYS A 315 -7.45 2.77 15.23
N SER A 316 -8.36 3.54 15.83
CA SER A 316 -9.49 2.98 16.58
C SER A 316 -10.46 2.20 15.68
N ILE A 317 -10.71 2.67 14.45
CA ILE A 317 -11.51 1.94 13.46
C ILE A 317 -10.85 0.62 13.08
N ASN A 318 -9.55 0.59 12.81
CA ASN A 318 -8.81 -0.64 12.52
C ASN A 318 -8.96 -1.64 13.67
N SER A 319 -8.79 -1.19 14.90
CA SER A 319 -8.96 -2.06 16.06
C SER A 319 -10.39 -2.62 16.18
N LEU A 320 -11.41 -1.83 15.84
CA LEU A 320 -12.80 -2.30 15.80
C LEU A 320 -13.03 -3.30 14.66
N ILE A 321 -12.46 -3.07 13.48
CA ILE A 321 -12.53 -3.99 12.33
C ILE A 321 -11.92 -5.34 12.69
N ASP A 322 -10.74 -5.35 13.33
CA ASP A 322 -10.04 -6.57 13.71
C ASP A 322 -10.82 -7.39 14.75
N LYS A 323 -11.49 -6.70 15.69
CA LYS A 323 -12.28 -7.32 16.76
C LYS A 323 -13.70 -7.71 16.31
N THR A 324 -14.17 -7.22 15.16
CA THR A 324 -15.52 -7.52 14.66
C THR A 324 -15.50 -8.86 13.92
N SER A 325 -16.33 -9.81 14.37
CA SER A 325 -16.55 -11.13 13.75
C SER A 325 -17.84 -11.22 12.94
#